data_AF-F4MJ49-F1
#
_entry.id   AF-F4MJ49-F1
#
_cell.length_a   1.000
_cell.length_b   1.000
_cell.length_c   1.000
_cell.angle_alpha   90.00
_cell.angle_beta   90.00
_cell.angle_gamma   90.00
#
_symmetry.space_group_name_H-M   'P 1'
#
loop_
_entity.id
_entity.type
_entity.pdbx_description
1 polymer ?
#
loop_
_entity_poly.entity_id
_entity_poly.type
_entity_poly.pdbx_seq_one_letter_code
_entity_poly.pdbx_strand_id
1 'polypeptide(L)'
;ELRCFQTVTCYQAVVNNLEDAHEMIDTAISTALKESKPVYISISCNLAGIPHPTFSRDPVPFSLSPRLSNHLGLEAAVEAAAEFLNKAVKPVMVGGPKLRVAHAGDAFIELADASGYALAVMPSAKGLVPEHHPHFIGTYWGAVSTAFCAEIVESADAYLFAGPIFNDYSSV
;
A
#
# COMPACT_ATOMS: atom_id res chain seq x y z
N GLU A 1 -15.18 -21.37 13.93
CA GLU A 1 -14.28 -20.20 13.94
C GLU A 1 -13.49 -20.05 12.64
N LEU A 2 -12.59 -20.98 12.28
CA LEU A 2 -11.78 -20.91 11.06
C LEU A 2 -12.55 -20.45 9.81
N ARG A 3 -13.69 -21.09 9.49
CA ARG A 3 -14.53 -20.74 8.33
C ARG A 3 -15.04 -19.29 8.34
N CYS A 4 -15.24 -18.70 9.52
CA CYS A 4 -15.67 -17.31 9.65
C CYS A 4 -14.55 -16.34 9.27
N PHE A 5 -13.28 -16.68 9.57
CA PHE A 5 -12.13 -15.83 9.29
C PHE A 5 -11.51 -16.06 7.91
N GLN A 6 -11.78 -17.20 7.26
CA GLN A 6 -11.26 -17.54 5.94
C GLN A 6 -11.56 -16.48 4.87
N THR A 7 -12.73 -15.86 4.90
CA THR A 7 -13.16 -14.87 3.89
C THR A 7 -12.57 -13.47 4.11
N VAL A 8 -11.99 -13.21 5.28
CA VAL A 8 -11.48 -11.88 5.69
C VAL A 8 -9.98 -11.87 5.97
N THR A 9 -9.28 -12.98 5.76
CA THR A 9 -7.83 -13.10 5.97
C THR A 9 -7.15 -13.70 4.74
N CYS A 10 -5.90 -13.32 4.48
CA CYS A 10 -5.15 -13.82 3.31
C CYS A 10 -4.52 -15.21 3.54
N TYR A 11 -4.38 -15.62 4.79
CA TYR A 11 -3.84 -16.93 5.17
C TYR A 11 -4.40 -17.37 6.53
N GLN A 12 -4.51 -18.68 6.74
CA GLN A 12 -4.99 -19.26 7.99
C GLN A 12 -4.08 -20.40 8.44
N ALA A 13 -3.50 -20.28 9.64
CA ALA A 13 -2.71 -21.30 10.31
C ALA A 13 -3.49 -21.90 11.49
N VAL A 14 -3.75 -23.21 11.48
CA VAL A 14 -4.34 -23.94 12.61
C VAL A 14 -3.34 -24.94 13.15
N VAL A 15 -2.69 -24.58 14.25
CA VAL A 15 -1.61 -25.35 14.89
C VAL A 15 -2.21 -26.39 15.84
N ASN A 16 -2.20 -27.65 15.37
CA ASN A 16 -2.66 -28.83 16.13
C ASN A 16 -1.52 -29.78 16.52
N ASN A 17 -0.33 -29.60 15.96
CA ASN A 17 0.90 -30.32 16.28
C ASN A 17 2.06 -29.32 16.44
N LEU A 18 3.12 -29.70 17.16
CA LEU A 18 4.29 -28.82 17.37
C LEU A 18 5.32 -28.91 16.24
N GLU A 19 5.38 -30.05 15.54
CA GLU A 19 6.34 -30.29 14.45
C GLU A 19 6.22 -29.21 13.35
N ASP A 20 4.99 -28.94 12.90
CA ASP A 20 4.73 -27.99 11.80
C ASP A 20 4.44 -26.56 12.30
N ALA A 21 4.33 -26.36 13.62
CA ALA A 21 3.89 -25.09 14.22
C ALA A 21 4.75 -23.89 13.77
N HIS A 22 6.06 -24.10 13.71
CA HIS A 22 7.01 -23.05 13.34
C HIS A 22 6.81 -22.58 11.89
N GLU A 23 6.73 -23.51 10.93
CA GLU A 23 6.55 -23.19 9.51
C GLU A 23 5.21 -22.51 9.27
N MET A 24 4.15 -22.98 9.94
CA MET A 24 2.81 -22.40 9.82
C MET A 24 2.77 -20.95 10.34
N ILE A 25 3.40 -20.68 11.49
CA ILE A 25 3.46 -19.33 12.08
C ILE A 25 4.30 -18.41 11.19
N ASP A 26 5.49 -18.86 10.77
CA ASP A 26 6.39 -18.07 9.93
C ASP A 26 5.74 -17.75 8.58
N THR A 27 5.05 -18.73 7.99
CA THR A 27 4.31 -18.54 6.73
C THR A 27 3.16 -17.57 6.91
N ALA A 28 2.41 -17.65 8.02
CA ALA A 28 1.33 -16.71 8.32
C ALA A 28 1.86 -15.27 8.46
N ILE A 29 2.90 -15.05 9.28
CA ILE A 29 3.50 -13.73 9.46
C ILE A 29 4.09 -13.21 8.14
N SER A 30 4.79 -14.07 7.40
CA SER A 30 5.36 -13.71 6.11
C SER A 30 4.32 -13.29 5.10
N THR A 31 3.20 -14.01 5.04
CA THR A 31 2.10 -13.69 4.13
C THR A 31 1.39 -12.41 4.55
N ALA A 32 1.22 -12.18 5.86
CA ALA A 32 0.60 -10.96 6.39
C ALA A 32 1.38 -9.70 5.98
N LEU A 33 2.72 -9.76 6.13
CA LEU A 33 3.61 -8.66 5.78
C LEU A 33 3.72 -8.49 4.26
N LYS A 34 3.87 -9.58 3.50
CA LYS A 34 3.94 -9.55 2.03
C LYS A 34 2.69 -8.93 1.43
N GLU A 35 1.51 -9.37 1.86
CA GLU A 35 0.24 -8.89 1.31
C GLU A 35 -0.24 -7.59 1.95
N SER A 36 0.34 -7.20 3.09
CA SER A 36 -0.20 -6.13 3.96
C SER A 36 -1.68 -6.38 4.27
N LYS A 37 -1.99 -7.63 4.64
CA LYS A 37 -3.34 -8.14 4.91
C LYS A 37 -3.36 -8.97 6.20
N PRO A 38 -4.50 -9.04 6.90
CA PRO A 38 -4.60 -9.82 8.13
C PRO A 38 -4.51 -11.33 7.85
N VAL A 39 -3.97 -12.06 8.82
CA VAL A 39 -3.91 -13.53 8.85
C VAL A 39 -4.56 -14.05 10.13
N TYR A 40 -5.04 -15.30 10.07
CA TYR A 40 -5.60 -15.99 11.23
C TYR A 40 -4.62 -17.05 11.73
N ILE A 41 -4.33 -17.04 13.03
CA ILE A 41 -3.50 -18.07 13.68
C ILE A 41 -4.28 -18.60 14.88
N SER A 42 -4.50 -19.92 14.92
CA SER A 42 -5.14 -20.63 16.01
C SER A 42 -4.19 -21.66 16.56
N ILE A 43 -3.93 -21.64 17.87
CA ILE A 43 -3.03 -22.58 18.53
C ILE A 43 -3.82 -23.39 19.55
N SER A 44 -3.72 -24.71 19.46
CA SER A 44 -4.35 -25.61 20.44
C SER A 44 -3.79 -25.34 21.84
N CYS A 45 -4.68 -25.17 22.82
CA CYS A 45 -4.32 -24.67 24.16
C CYS A 45 -3.36 -25.59 24.94
N ASN A 46 -3.34 -26.88 24.63
CA ASN A 46 -2.43 -27.86 25.21
C ASN A 46 -0.98 -27.75 24.69
N LEU A 47 -0.71 -26.96 23.66
CA LEU A 47 0.61 -26.88 23.01
C LEU A 47 1.45 -25.69 23.46
N ALA A 48 0.84 -24.58 23.87
CA ALA A 48 1.52 -23.29 24.07
C ALA A 48 2.65 -23.31 25.13
N GLY A 49 2.58 -24.22 26.10
CA GLY A 49 3.60 -24.35 27.16
C GLY A 49 4.63 -25.45 26.93
N ILE A 50 4.53 -26.21 25.84
CA ILE A 50 5.43 -27.34 25.58
C ILE A 50 6.71 -26.83 24.91
N PRO A 51 7.90 -27.03 25.52
CA PRO A 51 9.16 -26.68 24.87
C PRO A 51 9.35 -27.49 23.59
N HIS A 52 9.75 -26.82 22.50
CA HIS A 52 10.09 -27.46 21.24
C HIS A 52 11.45 -26.96 20.75
N PRO A 53 12.34 -27.85 20.25
CA PRO A 53 13.67 -27.45 19.79
C PRO A 53 13.67 -26.32 18.75
N THR A 54 12.65 -26.27 17.88
CA THR A 54 12.53 -25.24 16.84
C THR A 54 12.28 -23.84 17.39
N PHE A 55 11.68 -23.71 18.57
CA PHE A 55 11.46 -22.42 19.25
C PHE A 55 12.54 -22.09 20.28
N SER A 56 13.55 -22.95 20.45
CA SER A 56 14.60 -22.79 21.46
C SER A 56 15.87 -22.10 20.93
N ARG A 57 15.94 -21.87 19.61
CA ARG A 57 17.07 -21.20 18.95
C ARG A 57 16.72 -19.73 18.71
N ASP A 58 17.74 -18.87 18.65
CA ASP A 58 17.54 -17.51 18.21
C ASP A 58 16.89 -17.50 16.82
N PRO A 59 15.79 -16.74 16.63
CA PRO A 59 15.12 -16.69 15.34
C PRO A 59 16.06 -16.13 14.29
N VAL A 60 16.05 -16.75 13.10
CA VAL A 60 16.76 -16.19 11.94
C VAL A 60 16.16 -14.82 11.63
N PRO A 61 16.97 -13.79 11.35
CA PRO A 61 16.45 -12.48 10.97
C PRO A 61 15.45 -12.61 9.82
N PHE A 62 14.21 -12.20 10.09
CA PHE A 62 13.15 -12.29 9.11
C PHE A 62 13.44 -11.36 7.93
N SER A 63 13.56 -11.93 6.73
CA SER A 63 13.85 -11.19 5.51
C SER A 63 12.77 -11.45 4.47
N LEU A 64 12.07 -10.39 4.09
CA LEU A 64 11.18 -10.42 2.94
C LEU A 64 12.00 -10.10 1.70
N SER A 65 11.97 -11.00 0.72
CA SER A 65 12.49 -10.67 -0.60
C SER A 65 11.78 -9.40 -1.10
N PRO A 66 12.54 -8.38 -1.55
CA PRO A 66 11.94 -7.18 -2.08
C PRO A 66 11.05 -7.53 -3.28
N ARG A 67 9.94 -6.81 -3.42
CA ARG A 67 9.11 -6.91 -4.63
C ARG A 67 9.89 -6.29 -5.78
N LEU A 68 10.48 -7.13 -6.62
CA LEU A 68 11.21 -6.69 -7.80
C LEU A 68 10.23 -6.55 -8.97
N SER A 69 10.24 -5.38 -9.61
CA SER A 69 9.55 -5.18 -10.88
C SER A 69 10.29 -5.88 -12.00
N ASN A 70 9.56 -6.38 -13.00
CA ASN A 70 10.18 -6.82 -14.24
C ASN A 70 10.77 -5.61 -14.97
N HIS A 71 12.07 -5.66 -15.30
CA HIS A 71 12.78 -4.52 -15.88
C HIS A 71 12.14 -4.00 -17.17
N LEU A 72 11.89 -4.88 -18.14
CA LEU A 72 11.30 -4.50 -19.43
C LEU A 72 9.87 -3.95 -19.26
N GLY A 73 9.10 -4.56 -18.36
CA GLY A 73 7.74 -4.09 -18.04
C GLY A 73 7.75 -2.72 -17.36
N LEU A 74 8.71 -2.46 -16.48
CA LEU A 74 8.89 -1.18 -15.81
C LEU A 74 9.27 -0.09 -16.82
N GLU A 75 10.27 -0.34 -17.67
CA GLU A 75 10.69 0.62 -18.70
C GLU A 75 9.55 0.98 -19.65
N ALA A 76 8.82 -0.03 -20.13
CA ALA A 76 7.68 0.20 -21.02
C ALA A 76 6.56 1.01 -20.34
N ALA A 77 6.27 0.74 -19.06
CA ALA A 77 5.26 1.49 -18.30
C ALA A 77 5.68 2.94 -18.04
N VAL A 78 6.96 3.16 -17.70
CA VAL A 78 7.51 4.50 -17.49
C VAL A 78 7.50 5.30 -18.78
N GLU A 79 7.95 4.72 -19.90
CA GLU A 79 7.96 5.39 -21.20
C GLU A 79 6.54 5.81 -21.61
N ALA A 80 5.56 4.89 -21.51
CA ALA A 80 4.18 5.19 -21.86
C ALA A 80 3.55 6.27 -20.95
N ALA A 81 3.82 6.21 -19.64
CA ALA A 81 3.34 7.21 -18.69
C ALA A 81 3.97 8.58 -18.94
N ALA A 82 5.28 8.63 -19.17
CA ALA A 82 6.01 9.85 -19.48
C ALA A 82 5.54 10.45 -20.81
N GLU A 83 5.34 9.65 -21.85
CA GLU A 83 4.82 10.13 -23.14
C GLU A 83 3.42 10.74 -22.99
N PHE A 84 2.55 10.12 -22.20
CA PHE A 84 1.20 10.63 -21.92
C PHE A 84 1.25 11.96 -21.14
N LEU A 85 2.04 12.03 -20.06
CA LEU A 85 2.12 13.21 -19.20
C LEU A 85 2.85 14.39 -19.86
N ASN A 86 3.88 14.12 -20.68
CA ASN A 86 4.62 15.17 -21.39
C ASN A 86 3.78 15.84 -22.49
N LYS A 87 2.71 15.20 -22.96
CA LYS A 87 1.75 15.79 -23.90
C LYS A 87 0.71 16.68 -23.21
N ALA A 88 0.56 16.53 -21.88
CA ALA A 88 -0.40 17.29 -21.10
C ALA A 88 0.13 18.69 -20.78
N VAL A 89 -0.76 19.68 -20.75
CA VAL A 89 -0.44 21.08 -20.43
C VAL A 89 -0.59 21.35 -18.93
N LYS A 90 -1.54 20.67 -18.27
CA LYS A 90 -1.87 20.86 -16.85
C LYS A 90 -2.09 19.52 -16.14
N PRO A 91 -1.08 18.64 -16.08
CA PRO A 91 -1.16 17.40 -15.33
C PRO A 91 -1.25 17.65 -13.83
N VAL A 92 -1.99 16.78 -13.13
CA VAL A 92 -2.16 16.80 -11.67
C VAL A 92 -1.87 15.42 -11.08
N MET A 93 -1.24 15.43 -9.91
CA MET A 93 -0.94 14.22 -9.13
C MET A 93 -1.85 14.15 -7.91
N VAL A 94 -2.44 12.97 -7.67
CA VAL A 94 -3.29 12.70 -6.51
C VAL A 94 -2.81 11.47 -5.76
N GLY A 95 -2.37 11.67 -4.52
CA GLY A 95 -1.91 10.60 -3.64
C GLY A 95 -3.08 9.89 -2.96
N GLY A 96 -3.12 8.56 -3.08
CA GLY A 96 -4.12 7.71 -2.46
C GLY A 96 -3.59 6.89 -1.27
N PRO A 97 -4.48 6.23 -0.51
CA PRO A 97 -4.12 5.55 0.73
C PRO A 97 -3.18 4.35 0.54
N LYS A 98 -3.12 3.75 -0.67
CA LYS A 98 -2.22 2.62 -0.93
C LYS A 98 -0.75 3.03 -1.12
N LEU A 99 -0.43 4.33 -1.17
CA LEU A 99 0.96 4.81 -1.15
C LEU A 99 1.73 4.28 0.06
N ARG A 100 1.07 4.25 1.23
CA ARG A 100 1.66 3.72 2.46
C ARG A 100 2.01 2.25 2.35
N VAL A 101 1.10 1.44 1.79
CA VAL A 101 1.30 -0.01 1.63
C VAL A 101 2.38 -0.31 0.59
N ALA A 102 2.53 0.55 -0.41
CA ALA A 102 3.58 0.44 -1.40
C ALA A 102 4.92 1.04 -0.95
N HIS A 103 5.01 1.64 0.24
CA HIS A 103 6.17 2.40 0.72
C HIS A 103 6.67 3.43 -0.32
N ALA A 104 5.73 4.03 -1.07
CA ALA A 104 6.03 4.87 -2.23
C ALA A 104 5.89 6.37 -1.95
N GLY A 105 5.83 6.78 -0.67
CA GLY A 105 5.64 8.18 -0.28
C GLY A 105 6.79 9.08 -0.76
N ASP A 106 8.04 8.67 -0.49
CA ASP A 106 9.23 9.44 -0.86
C ASP A 106 9.38 9.53 -2.38
N ALA A 107 9.22 8.41 -3.09
CA ALA A 107 9.28 8.37 -4.56
C ALA A 107 8.16 9.20 -5.22
N PHE A 108 6.98 9.27 -4.59
CA PHE A 108 5.89 10.10 -5.07
C PHE A 108 6.19 11.60 -4.91
N ILE A 109 6.88 11.98 -3.83
CA ILE A 109 7.39 13.35 -3.65
C ILE A 109 8.51 13.66 -4.62
N GLU A 110 9.46 12.75 -4.81
CA GLU A 110 10.55 12.93 -5.79
C GLU A 110 9.99 13.17 -7.20
N LEU A 111 8.94 12.45 -7.58
CA LEU A 111 8.24 12.68 -8.85
C LEU A 111 7.54 14.05 -8.89
N ALA A 112 6.92 14.48 -7.79
CA ALA A 112 6.28 15.78 -7.70
C ALA A 112 7.31 16.93 -7.80
N ASP A 113 8.46 16.80 -7.14
CA ASP A 113 9.57 17.76 -7.22
C ASP A 113 10.16 17.85 -8.63
N ALA A 114 10.37 16.70 -9.28
CA ALA A 114 10.95 16.64 -10.63
C ALA A 114 9.99 17.16 -11.71
N SER A 115 8.69 16.93 -11.55
CA SER A 115 7.66 17.31 -12.53
C SER A 115 7.08 18.70 -12.31
N GLY A 116 7.12 19.22 -11.07
CA GLY A 116 6.49 20.48 -10.69
C GLY A 116 4.95 20.45 -10.73
N TYR A 117 4.35 19.25 -10.80
CA TYR A 117 2.91 19.09 -10.92
C TYR A 117 2.19 19.49 -9.63
N ALA A 118 0.96 20.00 -9.78
CA ALA A 118 0.08 20.23 -8.64
C ALA A 118 -0.21 18.90 -7.93
N LEU A 119 -0.13 18.93 -6.59
CA LEU A 119 -0.15 17.75 -5.75
C LEU A 119 -1.33 17.79 -4.76
N ALA A 120 -2.26 16.86 -4.91
CA ALA A 120 -3.37 16.67 -3.98
C ALA A 120 -3.30 15.29 -3.31
N VAL A 121 -4.09 15.09 -2.28
CA VAL A 121 -4.30 13.78 -1.63
C VAL A 121 -5.78 13.45 -1.52
N MET A 122 -6.12 12.17 -1.62
CA MET A 122 -7.44 11.68 -1.22
C MET A 122 -7.62 11.81 0.31
N PRO A 123 -8.84 11.93 0.85
CA PRO A 123 -9.08 12.07 2.28
C PRO A 123 -8.42 10.97 3.11
N SER A 124 -8.50 9.73 2.65
CA SER A 124 -7.91 8.56 3.29
C SER A 124 -6.37 8.52 3.26
N ALA A 125 -5.75 9.42 2.49
CA ALA A 125 -4.31 9.55 2.33
C ALA A 125 -3.73 10.79 3.06
N LYS A 126 -4.55 11.50 3.86
CA LYS A 126 -4.12 12.66 4.62
C LYS A 126 -2.92 12.33 5.51
N GLY A 127 -1.89 13.19 5.50
CA GLY A 127 -0.66 12.99 6.26
C GLY A 127 0.34 11.98 5.67
N LEU A 128 0.04 11.32 4.54
CA LEU A 128 1.00 10.44 3.86
C LEU A 128 2.03 11.20 3.01
N VAL A 129 1.77 12.49 2.78
CA VAL A 129 2.54 13.39 1.92
C VAL A 129 2.81 14.67 2.72
N PRO A 130 4.01 15.26 2.65
CA PRO A 130 4.33 16.52 3.31
C PRO A 130 3.44 17.66 2.81
N GLU A 131 2.58 18.19 3.69
CA GLU A 131 1.62 19.26 3.33
C GLU A 131 2.27 20.65 3.21
N HIS A 132 3.54 20.78 3.63
CA HIS A 132 4.34 21.99 3.45
C HIS A 132 5.03 22.03 2.08
N HIS A 133 4.84 21.01 1.25
CA HIS A 133 5.40 20.96 -0.09
C HIS A 133 4.84 22.10 -0.96
N PRO A 134 5.67 22.82 -1.72
CA PRO A 134 5.26 24.04 -2.44
C PRO A 134 4.15 23.80 -3.47
N HIS A 135 4.08 22.59 -4.03
CA HIS A 135 3.04 22.21 -5.00
C HIS A 135 1.80 21.56 -4.35
N PHE A 136 1.73 21.45 -3.02
CA PHE A 136 0.60 20.82 -2.35
C PHE A 136 -0.65 21.74 -2.38
N ILE A 137 -1.69 21.29 -3.07
CA ILE A 137 -2.94 22.05 -3.26
C ILE A 137 -4.06 21.63 -2.30
N GLY A 138 -3.85 20.58 -1.51
CA GLY A 138 -4.79 20.16 -0.46
C GLY A 138 -5.39 18.77 -0.66
N THR A 139 -6.60 18.59 -0.12
CA THR A 139 -7.34 17.33 -0.16
C THR A 139 -8.40 17.37 -1.26
N TYR A 140 -8.34 16.41 -2.18
CA TYR A 140 -9.30 16.23 -3.27
C TYR A 140 -10.38 15.22 -2.87
N TRP A 141 -11.62 15.70 -2.76
CA TRP A 141 -12.79 14.93 -2.34
C TRP A 141 -14.07 15.49 -3.00
N GLY A 142 -14.02 15.63 -4.33
CA GLY A 142 -15.10 16.21 -5.13
C GLY A 142 -15.63 17.51 -4.54
N ALA A 143 -16.93 17.58 -4.27
CA ALA A 143 -17.60 18.79 -3.80
C ALA A 143 -17.12 19.33 -2.43
N VAL A 144 -16.49 18.48 -1.60
CA VAL A 144 -16.00 18.85 -0.25
C VAL A 144 -14.47 18.95 -0.20
N SER A 145 -13.84 19.19 -1.35
CA SER A 145 -12.40 19.40 -1.45
C SER A 145 -11.92 20.65 -0.71
N THR A 146 -10.61 20.74 -0.49
CA THR A 146 -9.96 22.01 -0.12
C THR A 146 -10.29 23.08 -1.17
N ALA A 147 -10.45 24.33 -0.74
CA ALA A 147 -10.79 25.43 -1.63
C ALA A 147 -9.86 25.47 -2.85
N PHE A 148 -10.42 25.60 -4.05
CA PHE A 148 -9.74 25.59 -5.34
C PHE A 148 -9.10 24.25 -5.76
N CYS A 149 -8.98 23.28 -4.86
CA CYS A 149 -8.37 21.98 -5.17
C CYS A 149 -9.24 21.17 -6.15
N ALA A 150 -10.57 21.17 -5.99
CA ALA A 150 -11.46 20.46 -6.90
C ALA A 150 -11.36 21.04 -8.31
N GLU A 151 -11.44 22.37 -8.43
CA GLU A 151 -11.40 23.05 -9.72
C GLU A 151 -10.06 22.84 -10.44
N ILE A 152 -8.94 22.83 -9.71
CA ILE A 152 -7.62 22.53 -10.29
C ILE A 152 -7.57 21.08 -10.78
N VAL A 153 -7.99 20.12 -9.95
CA VAL A 153 -7.98 18.70 -10.31
C VAL A 153 -8.91 18.43 -11.47
N GLU A 154 -10.19 18.80 -11.38
CA GLU A 154 -11.22 18.53 -12.39
C GLU A 154 -11.00 19.27 -13.71
N SER A 155 -10.30 20.41 -13.68
CA SER A 155 -9.91 21.08 -14.91
C SER A 155 -8.65 20.50 -15.54
N ALA A 156 -7.90 19.60 -14.89
CA ALA A 156 -6.68 19.00 -15.43
C ALA A 156 -6.95 18.21 -16.73
N ASP A 157 -5.94 18.19 -17.61
CA ASP A 157 -5.98 17.43 -18.87
C ASP A 157 -5.30 16.05 -18.77
N ALA A 158 -4.58 15.78 -17.67
CA ALA A 158 -4.05 14.48 -17.32
C ALA A 158 -4.02 14.28 -15.79
N TYR A 159 -4.26 13.04 -15.38
CA TYR A 159 -4.38 12.66 -13.98
C TYR A 159 -3.43 11.51 -13.64
N LEU A 160 -2.57 11.71 -12.65
CA LEU A 160 -1.76 10.64 -12.06
C LEU A 160 -2.28 10.34 -10.66
N PHE A 161 -3.08 9.29 -10.54
CA PHE A 161 -3.53 8.77 -9.25
C PHE A 161 -2.57 7.68 -8.75
N ALA A 162 -1.84 7.96 -7.68
CA ALA A 162 -0.90 7.01 -7.08
C ALA A 162 -1.55 6.29 -5.89
N GLY A 163 -1.77 4.98 -6.02
CA GLY A 163 -2.40 4.17 -4.96
C GLY A 163 -3.84 4.56 -4.56
N PRO A 164 -4.74 4.93 -5.50
CA PRO A 164 -6.09 5.33 -5.15
C PRO A 164 -6.93 4.14 -4.63
N ILE A 165 -7.97 4.48 -3.87
CA ILE A 165 -9.10 3.59 -3.59
C ILE A 165 -10.35 4.39 -3.91
N PHE A 166 -11.03 4.04 -5.01
CA PHE A 166 -12.32 4.62 -5.39
C PHE A 166 -13.44 3.73 -4.86
N ASN A 167 -14.03 4.16 -3.75
CA ASN A 167 -15.27 3.66 -3.18
C ASN A 167 -16.33 4.77 -3.13
N ASP A 168 -17.54 4.39 -2.74
CA ASP A 168 -18.70 5.25 -2.52
C ASP A 168 -18.41 6.47 -1.64
N TYR A 169 -17.56 6.34 -0.63
CA TYR A 169 -17.16 7.46 0.23
C TYR A 169 -16.16 8.40 -0.42
N SER A 170 -15.28 7.91 -1.28
CA SER A 170 -14.16 8.67 -1.85
C SER A 170 -14.45 9.30 -3.20
N SER A 171 -15.54 8.90 -3.86
CA SER A 171 -15.95 9.34 -5.20
C SER A 171 -17.19 10.24 -5.18
N VAL A 172 -17.45 10.90 -4.04
CA VAL A 172 -18.49 11.94 -3.90
C VAL A 172 -18.02 13.28 -4.44
#